data_AF-A0A2D4FT90-F1
#
_entry.id   AF-A0A2D4FT90-F1
#
_cell.length_a   1.000
_cell.length_b   1.000
_cell.length_c   1.000
_cell.angle_alpha   90.00
_cell.angle_beta   90.00
_cell.angle_gamma   90.00
#
_symmetry.space_group_name_H-M   'P 1'
#
loop_
_entity.id
_entity.type
_entity.pdbx_description
1 polymer ?
#
loop_
_entity_poly.entity_id
_entity_poly.type
_entity_poly.pdbx_seq_one_letter_code
_entity_poly.pdbx_strand_id
1 'polypeptide(L)'
;ERYKGRVDCEHARAALDRAAVLLRIKRDVNRLDNVWGVGGGQRPVKHLIKEMNLLLREYLLSGEVSEAERCLRQLEVPHFHHELVYEAVVMVMESSGDTAVAMMVKLLKVLWQTGLVTLDQMNRGFQRVYDELGDISLDVPLAHGILERMVDLCFEEGVITRQLRETCPARGRKRFVSEGDGGQIKQ
;
A
#
# COMPACT_ATOMS: atom_id res chain seq x y z
N GLU A 1 -28.04 -0.62 32.78
CA GLU A 1 -29.47 -0.47 33.13
C GLU A 1 -29.68 0.32 34.43
N ARG A 2 -28.93 0.10 35.53
CA ARG A 2 -29.16 0.78 36.84
C ARG A 2 -29.05 2.33 36.86
N TYR A 3 -28.49 2.97 35.84
CA TYR A 3 -28.33 4.43 35.77
C TYR A 3 -29.46 5.15 35.00
N LYS A 4 -30.32 4.41 34.27
CA LYS A 4 -31.41 5.00 33.49
C LYS A 4 -32.41 5.69 34.43
N GLY A 5 -32.74 6.94 34.14
CA GLY A 5 -33.63 7.76 34.98
C GLY A 5 -33.01 8.33 36.26
N ARG A 6 -31.69 8.18 36.46
CA ARG A 6 -30.96 8.71 37.64
C ARG A 6 -29.87 9.73 37.30
N VAL A 7 -29.68 10.01 36.02
CA VAL A 7 -28.61 10.88 35.52
C VAL A 7 -29.24 11.99 34.72
N ASP A 8 -29.20 13.20 35.25
CA ASP A 8 -29.82 14.38 34.62
C ASP A 8 -28.93 15.02 33.55
N CYS A 9 -27.61 14.81 33.64
CA CYS A 9 -26.66 15.26 32.64
C CYS A 9 -26.74 14.40 31.36
N GLU A 10 -27.05 15.04 30.23
CA GLU A 10 -27.13 14.40 28.92
C GLU A 10 -25.81 13.72 28.51
N HIS A 11 -24.67 14.41 28.68
CA HIS A 11 -23.36 13.86 28.33
C HIS A 11 -23.00 12.63 29.18
N ALA A 12 -23.31 12.66 30.48
CA ALA A 12 -23.07 11.53 31.36
C ALA A 12 -23.95 10.33 30.99
N ARG A 13 -25.21 10.59 30.61
CA ARG A 13 -26.12 9.54 30.12
C ARG A 13 -25.61 8.92 28.82
N ALA A 14 -25.22 9.74 27.84
CA ALA A 14 -24.66 9.28 26.56
C ALA A 14 -23.38 8.46 26.74
N ALA A 15 -22.49 8.86 27.66
CA ALA A 15 -21.28 8.10 27.99
C ALA A 15 -21.59 6.73 28.61
N LEU A 16 -22.54 6.68 29.55
CA LEU A 16 -22.99 5.43 30.18
C LEU A 16 -23.70 4.50 29.19
N ASP A 17 -24.50 5.05 28.28
CA ASP A 17 -25.16 4.30 27.20
C ASP A 17 -24.13 3.67 26.26
N ARG A 18 -23.12 4.45 25.82
CA ARG A 18 -22.02 3.95 24.99
C ARG A 18 -21.23 2.84 25.68
N ALA A 19 -20.89 3.03 26.96
CA ALA A 19 -20.18 2.02 27.75
C ALA A 19 -21.01 0.73 27.90
N ALA A 20 -22.32 0.84 28.14
CA ALA A 20 -23.21 -0.31 28.26
C ALA A 20 -23.32 -1.11 26.96
N VAL A 21 -23.35 -0.44 25.80
CA VAL A 21 -23.32 -1.10 24.48
C VAL A 21 -22.00 -1.83 24.28
N LEU A 22 -20.86 -1.17 24.52
CA LEU A 22 -19.53 -1.76 24.35
C LEU A 22 -19.33 -3.00 25.23
N LEU A 23 -19.79 -2.97 26.49
CA LEU A 23 -19.71 -4.11 27.41
C LEU A 23 -20.64 -5.27 27.06
N ARG A 24 -21.69 -5.04 26.26
CA ARG A 24 -22.64 -6.07 25.81
C ARG A 24 -22.16 -6.84 24.59
N ILE A 25 -21.34 -6.24 23.74
CA ILE A 25 -20.79 -6.89 22.54
C ILE A 25 -19.88 -8.04 23.01
N LYS A 26 -20.23 -9.29 22.64
CA LYS A 26 -19.62 -10.52 23.14
C LYS A 26 -18.09 -10.55 23.00
N ARG A 27 -17.47 -11.24 23.97
CA ARG A 27 -16.02 -11.39 24.25
C ARG A 27 -15.12 -11.90 23.10
N ASP A 28 -15.65 -12.40 21.99
CA ASP A 28 -14.84 -13.06 20.96
C ASP A 28 -14.44 -12.17 19.76
N VAL A 29 -15.12 -11.04 19.54
CA VAL A 29 -14.93 -10.30 18.25
C VAL A 29 -14.31 -8.91 18.43
N ASN A 30 -14.30 -8.33 19.64
CA ASN A 30 -13.63 -7.06 19.90
C ASN A 30 -12.91 -7.11 21.26
N ARG A 31 -11.61 -7.37 21.23
CA ARG A 31 -10.73 -7.16 22.39
C ARG A 31 -10.84 -5.69 22.81
N LEU A 32 -10.89 -5.44 24.13
CA LEU A 32 -10.80 -4.09 24.72
C LEU A 32 -9.64 -3.28 24.14
N ASP A 33 -8.64 -3.97 23.61
CA ASP A 33 -7.48 -3.47 22.87
C ASP A 33 -7.84 -2.50 21.74
N ASN A 34 -9.04 -2.55 21.16
CA ASN A 34 -9.44 -1.65 20.05
C ASN A 34 -10.27 -0.43 20.51
N VAL A 35 -10.59 -0.34 21.81
CA VAL A 35 -11.41 0.77 22.36
C VAL A 35 -10.71 2.12 22.17
N TRP A 36 -9.38 2.12 22.19
CA TRP A 36 -8.54 3.31 22.05
C TRP A 36 -8.12 3.60 20.60
N GLY A 37 -8.69 2.88 19.62
CA GLY A 37 -8.32 2.97 18.20
C GLY A 37 -7.68 1.69 17.70
N VAL A 38 -7.71 1.44 16.40
CA VAL A 38 -7.12 0.26 15.74
C VAL A 38 -5.72 0.51 15.17
N GLY A 39 -5.28 1.77 15.15
CA GLY A 39 -3.96 2.18 14.66
C GLY A 39 -2.87 2.20 15.74
N GLY A 40 -1.74 2.80 15.34
CA GLY A 40 -0.58 3.10 16.17
C GLY A 40 0.57 2.10 16.01
N GLY A 41 1.80 2.59 16.21
CA GLY A 41 3.03 1.79 16.07
C GLY A 41 3.19 0.65 17.09
N GLN A 42 2.31 0.53 18.08
CA GLN A 42 2.26 -0.60 19.01
C GLN A 42 1.53 -1.82 18.42
N ARG A 43 0.85 -1.65 17.28
CA ARG A 43 0.19 -2.76 16.59
C ARG A 43 1.23 -3.71 15.97
N PRO A 44 0.99 -5.03 15.97
CA PRO A 44 1.87 -5.96 15.28
C PRO A 44 2.00 -5.59 13.80
N VAL A 45 3.23 -5.61 13.27
CA VAL A 45 3.50 -5.27 11.85
C VAL A 45 2.61 -6.08 10.90
N LYS A 46 2.43 -7.38 11.16
CA LYS A 46 1.52 -8.25 10.38
C LYS A 46 0.08 -7.74 10.32
N HIS A 47 -0.41 -7.10 11.38
CA HIS A 47 -1.73 -6.50 11.39
C HIS A 47 -1.76 -5.25 10.51
N LEU A 48 -0.77 -4.37 10.62
CA LEU A 48 -0.68 -3.16 9.79
C LEU A 48 -0.62 -3.50 8.30
N ILE A 49 0.21 -4.48 7.91
CA ILE A 49 0.30 -4.97 6.52
C ILE A 49 -1.06 -5.48 6.04
N LYS A 50 -1.78 -6.22 6.88
CA LYS A 50 -3.12 -6.72 6.56
C LYS A 50 -4.11 -5.58 6.33
N GLU A 51 -4.12 -4.56 7.19
CA GLU A 51 -5.02 -3.41 7.03
C GLU A 51 -4.67 -2.58 5.77
N MET A 52 -3.37 -2.40 5.46
CA MET A 52 -2.94 -1.76 4.22
C MET A 52 -3.39 -2.55 2.98
N ASN A 53 -3.25 -3.88 3.01
CA ASN A 53 -3.74 -4.75 1.95
C ASN A 53 -5.26 -4.66 1.77
N LEU A 54 -6.02 -4.64 2.87
CA LEU A 54 -7.48 -4.49 2.82
C LEU A 54 -7.88 -3.14 2.22
N LEU A 55 -7.24 -2.06 2.66
CA LEU A 55 -7.43 -0.71 2.12
C LEU A 55 -7.20 -0.67 0.60
N LEU A 56 -6.07 -1.20 0.13
CA LEU A 56 -5.73 -1.18 -1.30
C LEU A 56 -6.72 -2.00 -2.14
N ARG A 57 -7.13 -3.17 -1.65
CA ARG A 57 -8.13 -4.01 -2.32
C ARG A 57 -9.50 -3.35 -2.36
N GLU A 58 -9.93 -2.75 -1.25
CA GLU A 58 -11.19 -1.99 -1.20
C GLU A 58 -11.17 -0.80 -2.16
N TYR A 59 -10.03 -0.11 -2.26
CA TYR A 59 -9.86 0.96 -3.24
C TYR A 59 -9.95 0.46 -4.68
N LEU A 60 -9.32 -0.66 -5.03
CA LEU A 60 -9.43 -1.23 -6.38
C LEU A 60 -10.87 -1.64 -6.75
N LEU A 61 -11.71 -1.97 -5.78
CA LEU A 61 -13.11 -2.32 -6.00
C LEU A 61 -14.04 -1.10 -6.03
N SER A 62 -13.81 -0.12 -5.16
CA SER A 62 -14.70 1.04 -4.98
C SER A 62 -14.30 2.27 -5.81
N GLY A 63 -12.99 2.48 -6.01
CA GLY A 63 -12.44 3.71 -6.57
C GLY A 63 -12.46 4.91 -5.64
N GLU A 64 -12.89 4.75 -4.39
CA GLU A 64 -13.08 5.82 -3.41
C GLU A 64 -11.76 6.24 -2.75
N VAL A 65 -11.14 7.30 -3.26
CA VAL A 65 -9.85 7.81 -2.78
C VAL A 65 -9.95 8.37 -1.35
N SER A 66 -11.04 9.06 -1.03
CA SER A 66 -11.26 9.67 0.29
C SER A 66 -11.30 8.62 1.41
N GLU A 67 -11.88 7.46 1.11
CA GLU A 67 -11.92 6.33 2.05
C GLU A 67 -10.54 5.71 2.23
N ALA A 68 -9.78 5.53 1.15
CA ALA A 68 -8.39 5.06 1.24
C ALA A 68 -7.51 6.01 2.07
N GLU A 69 -7.63 7.33 1.88
CA GLU A 69 -6.93 8.32 2.72
C GLU A 69 -7.35 8.24 4.19
N ARG A 70 -8.65 8.09 4.45
CA ARG A 70 -9.20 7.96 5.81
C ARG A 70 -8.64 6.72 6.50
N CYS A 71 -8.66 5.57 5.84
CA CYS A 71 -8.13 4.31 6.37
C CYS A 71 -6.63 4.42 6.64
N LEU A 72 -5.84 4.99 5.73
CA LEU A 72 -4.40 5.16 5.94
C LEU A 72 -4.10 6.06 7.14
N ARG A 73 -4.83 7.17 7.31
CA ARG A 73 -4.67 8.06 8.48
C ARG A 73 -4.98 7.36 9.79
N GLN A 74 -5.99 6.49 9.81
CA GLN A 74 -6.38 5.73 11.02
C GLN A 74 -5.34 4.71 11.46
N LEU A 75 -4.42 4.30 10.59
CA LEU A 75 -3.32 3.42 10.97
C LEU A 75 -2.28 4.12 11.84
N GLU A 76 -2.16 5.46 11.77
CA GLU A 76 -1.26 6.26 12.62
C GLU A 76 0.21 5.79 12.61
N VAL A 77 0.71 5.36 11.43
CA VAL A 77 2.09 4.85 11.25
C VAL A 77 2.80 5.51 10.06
N PRO A 78 3.04 6.83 10.09
CA PRO A 78 3.57 7.58 8.95
C PRO A 78 4.95 7.12 8.46
N HIS A 79 5.77 6.54 9.34
CA HIS A 79 7.10 6.01 8.98
C HIS A 79 7.07 4.59 8.41
N PHE A 80 5.88 3.99 8.29
CA PHE A 80 5.64 2.69 7.69
C PHE A 80 4.82 2.79 6.39
N HIS A 81 4.56 3.99 5.88
CA HIS A 81 3.83 4.19 4.62
C HIS A 81 4.57 3.64 3.40
N HIS A 82 5.89 3.44 3.47
CA HIS A 82 6.64 2.72 2.43
C HIS A 82 6.15 1.27 2.23
N GLU A 83 5.48 0.69 3.23
CA GLU A 83 4.82 -0.61 3.09
C GLU A 83 3.59 -0.51 2.19
N LEU A 84 2.74 0.50 2.39
CA LEU A 84 1.58 0.73 1.52
C LEU A 84 2.02 0.88 0.06
N VAL A 85 3.09 1.64 -0.19
CA VAL A 85 3.63 1.84 -1.55
C VAL A 85 4.16 0.53 -2.13
N TYR A 86 4.91 -0.24 -1.34
CA TYR A 86 5.39 -1.57 -1.76
C TYR A 86 4.23 -2.50 -2.12
N GLU A 87 3.27 -2.67 -1.22
CA GLU A 87 2.09 -3.53 -1.42
C GLU A 87 1.24 -3.07 -2.61
N ALA A 88 1.10 -1.76 -2.82
CA ALA A 88 0.37 -1.19 -3.95
C ALA A 88 0.99 -1.58 -5.30
N VAL A 89 2.31 -1.49 -5.41
CA VAL A 89 3.03 -1.84 -6.65
C VAL A 89 2.99 -3.36 -6.88
N VAL A 90 3.25 -4.17 -5.85
CA VAL A 90 3.20 -5.63 -5.96
C VAL A 90 1.79 -6.10 -6.34
N MET A 91 0.75 -5.54 -5.72
CA MET A 91 -0.64 -5.88 -6.03
C MET A 91 -1.01 -5.60 -7.48
N VAL A 92 -0.48 -4.53 -8.06
CA VAL A 92 -0.68 -4.22 -9.49
C VAL A 92 0.10 -5.19 -10.38
N MET A 93 1.32 -5.59 -9.99
CA MET A 93 2.12 -6.57 -10.74
C MET A 93 1.45 -7.95 -10.79
N GLU A 94 0.75 -8.34 -9.73
CA GLU A 94 -0.04 -9.59 -9.67
C GLU A 94 -1.39 -9.48 -10.39
N SER A 95 -1.85 -8.27 -10.69
CA SER A 95 -3.15 -8.03 -11.31
C SER A 95 -3.11 -8.17 -12.83
N SER A 96 -4.24 -8.61 -13.40
CA SER A 96 -4.43 -8.68 -14.85
C SER A 96 -5.08 -7.40 -15.37
N GLY A 97 -4.28 -6.50 -15.96
CA GLY A 97 -4.79 -5.41 -16.81
C GLY A 97 -4.43 -3.99 -16.36
N ASP A 98 -4.51 -3.05 -17.31
CA ASP A 98 -4.02 -1.69 -17.15
C ASP A 98 -4.90 -0.81 -16.23
N THR A 99 -6.16 -1.21 -15.99
CA THR A 99 -7.06 -0.48 -15.09
C THR A 99 -6.51 -0.42 -13.66
N ALA A 100 -5.97 -1.53 -13.15
CA ALA A 100 -5.41 -1.57 -11.80
C ALA A 100 -4.17 -0.67 -11.68
N VAL A 101 -3.31 -0.65 -12.71
CA VAL A 101 -2.16 0.27 -12.80
C VAL A 101 -2.64 1.71 -12.70
N ALA A 102 -3.58 2.12 -13.57
CA ALA A 102 -4.06 3.50 -13.61
C ALA A 102 -4.74 3.93 -12.30
N MET A 103 -5.54 3.06 -11.68
CA MET A 103 -6.15 3.32 -10.38
C MET A 103 -5.10 3.48 -9.29
N MET A 104 -4.11 2.58 -9.22
CA MET A 104 -3.10 2.64 -8.18
C MET A 104 -2.20 3.88 -8.31
N VAL A 105 -1.82 4.26 -9.54
CA VAL A 105 -1.10 5.51 -9.79
C VAL A 105 -1.94 6.72 -9.37
N LYS A 106 -3.24 6.73 -9.67
CA LYS A 106 -4.16 7.78 -9.20
C LYS A 106 -4.18 7.89 -7.67
N LEU A 107 -4.24 6.78 -6.95
CA LEU A 107 -4.19 6.78 -5.50
C LEU A 107 -2.86 7.34 -4.99
N LEU A 108 -1.73 6.80 -5.45
CA LEU A 108 -0.39 7.25 -5.04
C LEU A 108 -0.17 8.74 -5.34
N LYS A 109 -0.68 9.24 -6.46
CA LYS A 109 -0.67 10.67 -6.81
C LYS A 109 -1.39 11.51 -5.76
N VAL A 110 -2.61 11.14 -5.38
CA VAL A 110 -3.37 11.88 -4.37
C VAL A 110 -2.65 11.83 -3.01
N LEU A 111 -2.18 10.66 -2.60
CA LEU A 111 -1.45 10.49 -1.33
C LEU A 111 -0.18 11.34 -1.25
N TRP A 112 0.52 11.49 -2.38
CA TRP A 112 1.67 12.39 -2.51
C TRP A 112 1.26 13.87 -2.44
N GLN A 113 0.26 14.27 -3.23
CA GLN A 113 -0.20 15.66 -3.30
C GLN A 113 -0.78 16.18 -1.98
N THR A 114 -1.44 15.31 -1.21
CA THR A 114 -1.95 15.68 0.13
C THR A 114 -0.87 15.63 1.21
N GLY A 115 0.35 15.21 0.87
CA GLY A 115 1.47 15.06 1.79
C GLY A 115 1.30 13.90 2.79
N LEU A 116 0.30 13.04 2.58
CA LEU A 116 0.02 11.90 3.46
C LEU A 116 1.10 10.81 3.32
N VAL A 117 1.61 10.60 2.11
CA VAL A 117 2.81 9.81 1.85
C VAL A 117 3.93 10.77 1.49
N THR A 118 4.98 10.78 2.31
CA THR A 118 6.14 11.67 2.09
C THR A 118 7.01 11.15 0.95
N LEU A 119 7.87 12.02 0.40
CA LEU A 119 8.81 11.66 -0.66
C LEU A 119 9.74 10.51 -0.23
N ASP A 120 10.21 10.52 1.02
CA ASP A 120 11.03 9.44 1.58
C ASP A 120 10.28 8.10 1.55
N GLN A 121 9.03 8.09 2.02
CA GLN A 121 8.22 6.87 2.08
C GLN A 121 7.87 6.36 0.67
N MET A 122 7.58 7.26 -0.27
CA MET A 122 7.35 6.92 -1.67
C MET A 122 8.60 6.27 -2.29
N ASN A 123 9.75 6.93 -2.18
CA ASN A 123 11.02 6.43 -2.72
C ASN A 123 11.40 5.07 -2.10
N ARG A 124 11.28 4.92 -0.78
CA ARG A 124 11.59 3.67 -0.08
C ARG A 124 10.67 2.52 -0.51
N GLY A 125 9.40 2.80 -0.77
CA GLY A 125 8.46 1.78 -1.26
C GLY A 125 8.86 1.24 -2.63
N PHE A 126 9.11 2.12 -3.60
CA PHE A 126 9.56 1.72 -4.94
C PHE A 126 10.93 1.03 -4.92
N GLN A 127 11.89 1.54 -4.13
CA GLN A 127 13.23 0.94 -4.06
C GLN A 127 13.18 -0.50 -3.55
N ARG A 128 12.32 -0.79 -2.56
CA ARG A 128 12.12 -2.17 -2.08
C ARG A 128 11.63 -3.09 -3.20
N VAL A 129 10.68 -2.63 -4.02
CA VAL A 129 10.21 -3.40 -5.17
C VAL A 129 11.34 -3.63 -6.16
N TYR A 130 12.19 -2.63 -6.41
CA TYR A 130 13.34 -2.77 -7.31
C TYR A 130 14.33 -3.81 -6.81
N ASP A 131 14.62 -3.81 -5.51
CA ASP A 131 15.54 -4.74 -4.88
C ASP A 131 15.00 -6.19 -4.91
N GLU A 132 13.70 -6.37 -4.76
CA GLU A 132 13.02 -7.68 -4.73
C GLU A 132 12.48 -8.13 -6.11
N LEU A 133 12.63 -7.31 -7.15
CA LEU A 133 12.05 -7.57 -8.48
C LEU A 133 12.49 -8.91 -9.08
N GLY A 134 13.73 -9.33 -8.79
CA GLY A 134 14.27 -10.61 -9.23
C GLY A 134 13.45 -11.79 -8.70
N ASP A 135 13.10 -11.76 -7.42
CA ASP A 135 12.32 -12.80 -6.75
C ASP A 135 10.84 -12.72 -7.17
N ILE A 136 10.26 -11.51 -7.22
CA ILE A 136 8.88 -11.29 -7.69
C ILE A 136 8.70 -11.83 -9.12
N SER A 137 9.73 -11.73 -9.96
CA SER A 137 9.68 -12.22 -11.34
C SER A 137 9.65 -13.75 -11.47
N LEU A 138 9.97 -14.50 -10.41
CA LEU A 138 9.83 -15.96 -10.37
C LEU A 138 8.35 -16.36 -10.35
N ASP A 139 7.53 -15.61 -9.63
CA ASP A 139 6.09 -15.84 -9.51
C ASP A 139 5.30 -15.12 -10.62
N VAL A 140 5.77 -13.95 -11.06
CA VAL A 140 5.12 -13.11 -12.07
C VAL A 140 6.05 -12.89 -13.28
N PRO A 141 5.95 -13.70 -14.36
CA PRO A 141 6.87 -13.62 -15.51
C PRO A 141 6.91 -12.28 -16.23
N LEU A 142 5.84 -11.47 -16.12
CA LEU A 142 5.71 -10.15 -16.73
C LEU A 142 6.03 -8.99 -15.77
N ALA A 143 6.50 -9.29 -14.55
CA ALA A 143 6.79 -8.34 -13.48
C ALA A 143 7.56 -7.10 -13.97
N HIS A 144 8.70 -7.31 -14.64
CA HIS A 144 9.53 -6.21 -15.15
C HIS A 144 8.75 -5.27 -16.09
N GLY A 145 7.97 -5.83 -17.02
CA GLY A 145 7.24 -5.02 -17.99
C GLY A 145 6.06 -4.27 -17.35
N ILE A 146 5.40 -4.86 -16.35
CA ILE A 146 4.33 -4.18 -15.61
C ILE A 146 4.92 -3.06 -14.75
N LEU A 147 6.02 -3.33 -14.05
CA LEU A 147 6.72 -2.35 -13.23
C LEU A 147 7.19 -1.15 -14.07
N GLU A 148 7.84 -1.39 -15.21
CA GLU A 148 8.32 -0.33 -16.10
C GLU A 148 7.16 0.58 -16.54
N ARG A 149 6.03 0.00 -16.96
CA ARG A 149 4.82 0.77 -17.32
C ARG A 149 4.27 1.58 -16.15
N MET A 150 4.20 1.00 -14.96
CA MET A 150 3.72 1.69 -13.77
C MET A 150 4.63 2.86 -13.37
N VAL A 151 5.96 2.64 -13.41
CA VAL A 151 6.97 3.66 -13.09
C VAL A 151 6.91 4.82 -14.10
N ASP A 152 6.79 4.52 -15.40
CA ASP A 152 6.62 5.55 -16.42
C ASP A 152 5.35 6.37 -16.20
N LEU A 153 4.22 5.73 -15.93
CA LEU A 153 2.97 6.43 -15.64
C LEU A 153 3.06 7.26 -14.35
N CYS A 154 3.70 6.74 -13.30
CA CYS A 154 3.99 7.51 -12.08
C CYS A 154 4.86 8.74 -12.36
N PHE A 155 5.83 8.63 -13.27
CA PHE A 155 6.69 9.74 -13.64
C PHE A 155 5.94 10.80 -14.46
N GLU A 156 5.13 10.37 -15.43
CA GLU A 156 4.26 11.25 -16.23
C GLU A 156 3.26 12.02 -15.36
N GLU A 157 2.69 11.36 -14.36
CA GLU A 157 1.72 11.94 -13.42
C GLU A 157 2.38 12.78 -12.30
N GLY A 158 3.72 12.87 -12.28
CA GLY A 158 4.48 13.66 -11.30
C GLY A 158 4.48 13.07 -9.89
N VAL A 159 4.25 11.76 -9.76
CA VAL A 159 4.23 11.03 -8.47
C VAL A 159 5.64 10.74 -7.98
N ILE A 160 6.57 10.46 -8.90
CA ILE A 160 7.95 10.09 -8.57
C ILE A 160 8.96 11.01 -9.24
N THR A 161 10.17 11.04 -8.69
CA THR A 161 11.27 11.84 -9.25
C THR A 161 11.88 11.17 -10.49
N ARG A 162 12.53 11.98 -11.34
CA ARG A 162 13.33 11.48 -12.46
C ARG A 162 14.38 10.46 -11.99
N GLN A 163 15.05 10.75 -10.88
CA GLN A 163 16.07 9.87 -10.33
C GLN A 163 15.51 8.48 -10.01
N LEU A 164 14.34 8.41 -9.35
CA LEU A 164 13.71 7.12 -9.02
C LEU A 164 13.26 6.34 -10.26
N ARG A 165 12.82 7.05 -11.31
CA ARG A 165 12.47 6.43 -12.60
C ARG A 165 13.70 5.83 -13.27
N GLU A 166 14.81 6.57 -13.32
CA GLU A 166 16.05 6.15 -13.96
C GLU A 166 16.72 4.94 -13.25
N THR A 167 16.43 4.74 -11.96
CA THR A 167 16.91 3.57 -11.20
C THR A 167 16.06 2.30 -11.39
N CYS A 168 14.94 2.37 -12.11
CA CYS A 168 14.09 1.20 -12.34
C CYS A 168 14.89 0.08 -13.06
N PRO A 169 14.94 -1.15 -12.52
CA PRO A 169 15.72 -2.22 -13.13
C PRO A 169 15.12 -2.63 -14.48
N ALA A 170 15.90 -2.47 -15.56
CA ALA A 170 15.53 -3.01 -16.85
C ALA A 170 15.71 -4.53 -16.85
N ARG A 171 14.80 -5.27 -17.51
CA ARG A 171 14.99 -6.70 -17.74
C ARG A 171 16.28 -6.87 -18.54
N GLY A 172 17.32 -7.41 -17.90
CA GLY A 172 18.56 -7.75 -18.56
C GLY A 172 18.22 -8.67 -19.74
N ARG A 173 18.25 -8.13 -20.97
CA ARG A 173 18.19 -8.98 -22.15
C ARG A 173 19.38 -9.91 -22.01
N LYS A 174 19.13 -11.21 -21.77
CA LYS A 174 20.17 -12.23 -21.97
C LYS A 174 20.68 -11.97 -23.37
N ARG A 175 21.91 -11.43 -23.48
CA ARG A 175 22.63 -11.45 -24.74
C ARG A 175 22.75 -12.92 -25.05
N PHE A 176 21.87 -13.45 -25.90
CA PHE A 176 22.19 -14.64 -26.65
C PHE A 176 23.44 -14.24 -27.43
N VAL A 177 24.60 -14.61 -26.90
CA VAL A 177 25.80 -14.69 -27.71
C VAL A 177 25.44 -15.74 -28.74
N SER A 178 25.11 -15.31 -29.96
CA SER A 178 25.07 -16.22 -31.10
C SER A 178 26.48 -16.79 -31.18
N GLU A 179 26.64 -18.08 -30.88
CA GLU A 179 27.86 -18.85 -31.20
C GLU A 179 27.99 -19.05 -32.71
N GLY A 180 27.80 -17.98 -33.47
CA GLY A 180 27.75 -17.97 -34.92
C GLY A 180 28.27 -16.63 -35.39
N ASP A 181 29.59 -16.50 -35.43
CA ASP A 181 30.30 -15.89 -36.54
C ASP A 181 31.74 -16.40 -36.53
N GLY A 182 31.98 -17.30 -37.49
CA GLY A 182 33.33 -17.71 -37.85
C GLY A 182 34.06 -16.57 -38.57
N GLY A 183 35.34 -16.41 -38.26
CA GLY A 183 36.28 -15.55 -38.96
C GLY A 183 37.43 -15.18 -38.01
N GLN A 184 38.72 -15.39 -38.30
CA GLN A 184 39.42 -15.67 -39.56
C GLN A 184 40.62 -16.59 -39.31
N ILE A 185 41.01 -17.35 -40.35
CA ILE A 185 42.31 -18.02 -40.42
C ILE A 185 43.40 -16.94 -40.50
N LYS A 186 44.31 -16.90 -39.53
CA LYS A 186 45.56 -16.15 -39.68
C LYS A 186 46.54 -17.00 -40.50
N GLN A 187 47.07 -16.40 -41.56
CA GLN A 187 48.21 -16.90 -42.34
C GLN A 187 49.44 -17.07 -41.46
#